data_AF-A0A2K2VMR2-F1
#
_entry.id   AF-A0A2K2VMR2-F1
#
_cell.length_a   1.000
_cell.length_b   1.000
_cell.length_c   1.000
_cell.angle_alpha   90.00
_cell.angle_beta   90.00
_cell.angle_gamma   90.00
#
_symmetry.space_group_name_H-M   'P 1'
#
loop_
_entity.id
_entity.type
_entity.pdbx_description
1 polymer ?
#
loop_
_entity_poly.entity_id
_entity_poly.type
_entity_poly.pdbx_seq_one_letter_code
_entity_poly.pdbx_strand_id
1 'polypeptide(L)' 'MFELLNKKYNRLFLTKKELANELNISAATLNRQLKSDTLNIGYTVIGGQYRFSLKSLANYLEAVEMMVP' A
#
# COMPACT_ATOMS: atom_id res chain seq x y z
N MET A 1 -6.50 10.87 3.84
CA MET A 1 -5.56 9.81 4.25
C MET A 1 -4.08 10.13 3.95
N PHE A 2 -3.75 10.71 2.79
CA PHE A 2 -2.35 10.95 2.37
C PHE A 2 -1.49 11.71 3.39
N GLU A 3 -1.98 12.84 3.93
CA GLU A 3 -1.22 13.66 4.90
C GLU A 3 -0.82 12.87 6.16
N LEU A 4 -1.68 11.96 6.63
CA LEU A 4 -1.41 11.11 7.79
C LEU A 4 -0.26 10.13 7.49
N LEU A 5 -0.31 9.48 6.33
CA LEU A 5 0.73 8.58 5.88
C LEU A 5 2.05 9.33 5.62
N ASN A 6 1.99 10.50 5.00
CA ASN A 6 3.17 11.33 4.71
C ASN A 6 3.83 11.80 6.02
N LYS A 7 3.05 12.22 7.02
CA LYS A 7 3.55 12.57 8.35
C LYS A 7 4.18 11.36 9.08
N LYS A 8 3.60 10.18 8.95
CA LYS A 8 4.08 8.93 9.60
C LYS A 8 5.41 8.45 9.03
N TYR A 9 5.55 8.48 7.71
CA TYR A 9 6.70 7.88 7.03
C TYR A 9 7.75 8.88 6.54
N ASN A 10 7.37 10.16 6.37
CA ASN A 10 8.20 11.25 5.84
C ASN A 10 8.86 10.90 4.48
N ARG A 11 8.14 10.16 3.62
CA ARG A 11 8.59 9.72 2.30
C ARG A 11 7.40 9.35 1.42
N LEU A 12 7.60 9.37 0.10
CA LEU A 12 6.53 9.13 -0.87
C LEU A 12 6.25 7.64 -1.18
N PHE A 13 7.14 6.73 -0.76
CA PHE A 13 7.04 5.31 -1.08
C PHE A 13 7.20 4.41 0.14
N LEU A 14 6.43 3.33 0.17
CA LEU A 14 6.50 2.29 1.17
C LEU A 14 7.18 1.04 0.64
N THR A 15 7.85 0.34 1.54
CA THR A 15 8.27 -1.04 1.32
C THR A 15 7.08 -1.99 1.42
N LYS A 16 7.28 -3.21 0.92
CA LYS A 16 6.31 -4.30 1.04
C LYS A 16 5.93 -4.62 2.50
N LYS A 17 6.89 -4.54 3.42
CA LYS A 17 6.66 -4.79 4.86
C LYS A 17 5.73 -3.74 5.46
N GLU A 18 5.94 -2.47 5.10
CA GLU A 18 5.13 -1.38 5.61
C GLU A 18 3.74 -1.38 5.02
N LEU A 19 3.62 -1.66 3.72
CA LEU A 19 2.31 -1.82 3.10
C LEU A 19 1.52 -2.95 3.78
N ALA A 20 2.15 -4.08 4.07
CA ALA A 20 1.50 -5.19 4.77
C ALA A 20 1.00 -4.76 6.16
N ASN A 21 1.78 -3.94 6.87
CA ASN A 21 1.38 -3.39 8.17
C ASN A 21 0.20 -2.42 8.04
N GLU A 22 0.21 -1.50 7.07
CA GLU A 22 -0.89 -0.54 6.86
C GLU A 22 -2.19 -1.24 6.47
N LEU A 23 -2.09 -2.34 5.71
CA LEU A 23 -3.24 -3.15 5.32
C LEU A 23 -3.64 -4.18 6.38
N ASN A 24 -2.89 -4.29 7.49
CA ASN A 24 -3.07 -5.30 8.52
C ASN A 24 -3.14 -6.74 7.97
N ILE A 25 -2.28 -7.07 7.00
CA ILE A 25 -2.21 -8.41 6.39
C ILE A 25 -0.80 -8.99 6.50
N SER A 26 -0.70 -10.32 6.38
CA SER A 26 0.61 -10.97 6.33
C SER A 26 1.36 -10.63 5.04
N ALA A 27 2.69 -10.66 5.09
CA ALA A 27 3.52 -10.52 3.89
C ALA A 27 3.20 -11.60 2.82
N ALA A 28 2.81 -12.81 3.26
CA ALA A 28 2.38 -13.89 2.37
C ALA A 28 1.07 -13.52 1.65
N THR A 29 0.08 -12.98 2.37
CA THR A 29 -1.19 -12.50 1.80
C THR A 29 -0.95 -11.37 0.81
N LEU A 30 -0.19 -10.35 1.21
CA LEU A 30 0.15 -9.23 0.34
C LEU A 30 0.74 -9.72 -0.98
N ASN A 31 1.59 -10.75 -0.92
CA ASN A 31 2.27 -11.22 -2.13
C ASN A 31 1.64 -12.36 -2.89
N ARG A 32 0.52 -12.88 -2.38
CA ARG A 32 -0.53 -13.48 -3.21
C ARG A 32 -1.29 -12.39 -3.98
N GLN A 33 -1.74 -11.31 -3.32
CA GLN A 33 -2.50 -10.23 -3.98
C GLN A 33 -1.72 -9.53 -5.09
N LEU A 34 -0.40 -9.33 -4.90
CA LEU A 34 0.49 -8.81 -5.94
C LEU A 34 0.62 -9.75 -7.14
N LYS A 35 0.56 -11.07 -6.93
CA LYS A 35 0.66 -12.07 -8.01
C LYS A 35 -0.66 -12.24 -8.76
N SER A 36 -1.78 -12.08 -8.06
CA SER A 36 -3.11 -12.18 -8.65
C SER A 36 -3.58 -10.88 -9.30
N ASP A 37 -2.77 -9.81 -9.25
CA ASP A 37 -3.11 -8.46 -9.72
C ASP A 37 -4.43 -7.91 -9.12
N THR A 38 -4.79 -8.40 -7.94
CA THR A 38 -5.99 -7.98 -7.22
C THR A 38 -5.71 -6.80 -6.29
N LEU A 39 -4.45 -6.43 -6.13
CA LEU A 39 -4.04 -5.30 -5.31
C LEU A 39 -4.11 -4.02 -6.14
N ASN A 40 -5.19 -3.24 -5.95
CA ASN A 40 -5.35 -1.95 -6.61
C ASN A 40 -4.55 -0.83 -5.93
N ILE A 41 -3.24 -1.07 -5.71
CA ILE A 41 -2.30 -0.11 -5.13
C ILE A 41 -1.10 0.00 -6.07
N GLY A 42 -0.96 1.16 -6.70
CA GLY A 42 0.15 1.45 -7.61
C GLY A 42 1.53 1.23 -6.97
N TYR A 43 2.37 0.49 -7.67
CA TYR A 43 3.74 0.19 -7.27
C TYR A 43 4.73 0.36 -8.42
N THR A 44 5.99 0.57 -8.05
CA THR A 44 7.13 0.51 -8.97
C THR A 44 8.19 -0.42 -8.40
N VAL A 45 9.08 -0.92 -9.25
CA VAL A 45 10.21 -1.77 -8.85
C VAL A 45 11.51 -0.99 -9.07
N ILE A 46 12.23 -0.70 -7.99
CA ILE A 46 13.50 0.05 -8.02
C ILE A 46 14.57 -0.84 -7.40
N GLY A 47 15.61 -1.18 -8.16
CA GLY A 47 16.69 -2.08 -7.70
C GLY A 47 16.18 -3.46 -7.25
N GLY A 48 15.16 -4.01 -7.94
CA GLY A 48 14.55 -5.29 -7.61
C GLY A 48 13.61 -5.27 -6.39
N GLN A 49 13.36 -4.09 -5.80
CA GLN A 49 12.47 -3.95 -4.65
C GLN A 49 11.17 -3.23 -5.02
N TYR A 50 10.06 -3.77 -4.55
CA TYR A 50 8.75 -3.12 -4.65
C TYR A 50 8.72 -1.84 -3.80
N ARG A 51 8.19 -0.79 -4.40
CA ARG A 51 7.96 0.53 -3.81
C ARG A 51 6.54 0.96 -4.11
N PHE A 52 5.74 1.11 -3.06
CA PHE A 52 4.31 1.42 -3.15
C PHE A 52 4.08 2.90 -2.92
N SER A 53 3.37 3.57 -3.81
CA SER A 53 3.10 5.01 -3.66
C SER A 53 2.19 5.27 -2.47
N LEU A 54 2.56 6.23 -1.61
CA LEU A 54 1.68 6.69 -0.54
C LEU A 54 0.35 7.24 -1.06
N LYS A 55 0.37 7.91 -2.23
CA LYS A 55 -0.84 8.42 -2.86
C LYS A 55 -1.78 7.29 -3.25
N SER A 56 -1.23 6.21 -3.83
CA SER A 56 -2.03 5.05 -4.20
C SER A 56 -2.58 4.30 -2.99
N LEU A 57 -1.79 4.16 -1.91
CA LEU A 57 -2.28 3.58 -0.67
C LEU A 57 -3.39 4.45 -0.04
N ALA A 58 -3.21 5.77 -0.02
CA ALA A 58 -4.21 6.70 0.51
C ALA A 58 -5.55 6.55 -0.22
N ASN A 59 -5.53 6.56 -1.56
CA ASN A 59 -6.73 6.38 -2.38
C ASN A 59 -7.38 5.01 -2.12
N TYR A 60 -6.58 3.96 -1.99
CA TYR A 60 -7.08 2.62 -1.69
C TYR A 60 -7.79 2.57 -0.33
N LEU A 61 -7.17 3.11 0.72
CA LEU A 61 -7.75 3.13 2.06
C LEU A 61 -9.03 3.96 2.11
N GLU A 62 -9.05 5.12 1.44
CA GLU A 62 -10.25 5.97 1.34
C GLU A 62 -11.39 5.24 0.61
N ALA A 63 -11.08 4.52 -0.48
CA ALA A 63 -12.08 3.73 -1.20
C ALA A 63 -12.64 2.58 -0.36
N VAL A 64 -11.79 1.91 0.43
CA VAL A 64 -12.20 0.84 1.35
C VAL A 64 -13.09 1.38 2.47
N GLU A 65 -12.75 2.53 3.05
CA GLU A 65 -13.51 3.19 4.12
C GLU A 65 -14.91 3.63 3.63
N MET A 66 -15.01 4.14 2.40
CA MET A 66 -16.31 4.49 1.78
C MET A 66 -17.19 3.28 1.42
N MET A 67 -16.64 2.06 1.40
CA MET A 67 -17.40 0.83 1.12
C MET A 67 -17.92 0.14 2.38
N VAL A 68 -17.64 0.67 3.58
CA VAL A 68 -18.22 0.18 4.83
C VAL A 68 -19.53 0.95 5.10
N PRO A 69 -20.71 0.29 5.08
CA PRO A 69 -22.00 0.94 5.33
C PRO A 69 -22.18 1.46 6.76
#